data_AF-A0A3N9MQF8-F1
#
_entry.id   AF-A0A3N9MQF8-F1
#
_cell.length_a   1.000
_cell.length_b   1.000
_cell.length_c   1.000
_cell.angle_alpha   90.00
_cell.angle_beta   90.00
_cell.angle_gamma   90.00
#
_symmetry.space_group_name_H-M   'P 1'
#
loop_
_entity.id
_entity.type
_entity.pdbx_description
1 polymer ?
#
loop_
_entity_poly.entity_id
_entity_poly.type
_entity_poly.pdbx_seq_one_letter_code
_entity_poly.pdbx_strand_id
1 'polypeptide(L)'
;MGTVQSTQQRTGAGCPGMFAMPGIQVFFLELYGFHICRTGMEHGQKKIDTIGILMRNDKFNDIYRKRKMNHSFLLHLCFHLIGFVFLIHSVGMAVQNNLNDQVTLSQNDQITFTDSDTSAVKPHDPDISEYLPMRQHVNDAFDVGEHLTFEIAYGVIKAGTATMSIPDTQWVRGRPCYHVVTTAESNKFFDPFFKVRDRVETFIDMEGIFPWKFEKHIREGKYQSDRYVEYDQYNHLVIMDGKDTLEVEPYIQGILSSFYYVRTIPLEVGKSFDIDNYGDGKIYPLKILVHEKERVKVPAGTFDCIVVEPVMRAEGIFNQTGRMAIWLTDDERRIPVLMKSKVIIGSIDVRLKEIKIQPF
;
A
#
# COMPACT_ATOMS: atom_id res chain seq x y z
N MET A 1 57.94 46.16 -21.65
CA MET A 1 57.34 46.18 -23.01
C MET A 1 56.27 45.10 -23.03
N GLY A 2 55.02 45.31 -23.42
CA GLY A 2 54.27 46.53 -23.76
C GLY A 2 52.77 46.21 -23.73
N THR A 3 51.93 47.21 -23.44
CA THR A 3 50.47 47.09 -23.27
C THR A 3 49.72 47.02 -24.61
N VAL A 4 48.45 46.56 -24.61
CA VAL A 4 47.23 47.31 -25.07
C VAL A 4 45.98 46.41 -25.07
N GLN A 5 44.79 47.03 -24.93
CA GLN A 5 43.46 46.44 -24.74
C GLN A 5 42.58 46.52 -26.02
N SER A 6 41.48 45.75 -26.08
CA SER A 6 40.08 46.13 -26.45
C SER A 6 39.29 44.86 -26.84
N THR A 7 38.04 44.54 -26.44
CA THR A 7 36.75 45.24 -26.19
C THR A 7 35.81 45.28 -27.42
N GLN A 8 34.51 45.01 -27.19
CA GLN A 8 33.32 45.10 -28.09
C GLN A 8 32.95 43.88 -28.97
N GLN A 9 31.67 43.62 -29.34
CA GLN A 9 30.33 43.81 -28.71
C GLN A 9 29.21 43.25 -29.64
N ARG A 10 28.04 42.83 -29.09
CA ARG A 10 26.71 42.64 -29.79
C ARG A 10 26.66 41.51 -30.87
N THR A 11 25.55 40.96 -31.40
CA THR A 11 24.09 40.72 -31.08
C THR A 11 23.58 39.65 -32.08
N GLY A 12 22.44 38.95 -32.00
CA GLY A 12 21.27 38.93 -31.10
C GLY A 12 20.14 38.03 -31.68
N ALA A 13 18.89 38.15 -31.18
CA ALA A 13 17.68 37.33 -31.49
C ALA A 13 17.73 35.86 -30.98
N GLY A 14 16.71 35.25 -30.36
CA GLY A 14 15.26 35.55 -30.19
C GLY A 14 14.45 34.34 -30.71
N CYS A 15 13.41 33.77 -30.08
CA CYS A 15 12.44 34.27 -29.08
C CYS A 15 11.87 33.05 -28.23
N PRO A 16 10.65 33.01 -27.63
CA PRO A 16 10.50 33.01 -26.16
C PRO A 16 9.68 31.85 -25.54
N GLY A 17 9.57 31.81 -24.20
CA GLY A 17 8.36 31.28 -23.54
C GLY A 17 8.50 30.47 -22.23
N MET A 18 8.83 31.11 -21.11
CA MET A 18 8.49 30.55 -19.78
C MET A 18 8.03 31.67 -18.84
N PHE A 19 6.72 31.78 -18.63
CA PHE A 19 6.14 32.79 -17.74
C PHE A 19 6.34 32.40 -16.27
N ALA A 20 6.99 33.29 -15.52
CA ALA A 20 7.04 33.18 -14.06
C ALA A 20 5.75 33.73 -13.43
N MET A 21 5.26 33.07 -12.36
CA MET A 21 4.30 33.66 -11.43
C MET A 21 4.63 33.30 -9.96
N PRO A 22 5.54 34.03 -9.30
CA PRO A 22 5.66 34.04 -7.84
C PRO A 22 4.87 35.24 -7.28
N GLY A 23 3.77 34.99 -6.56
CA GLY A 23 3.02 36.10 -5.93
C GLY A 23 1.94 35.66 -4.94
N ILE A 24 1.14 34.66 -5.28
CA ILE A 24 -0.06 34.32 -4.49
C ILE A 24 0.27 33.43 -3.26
N GLN A 25 1.24 32.53 -3.36
CA GLN A 25 1.59 31.62 -2.25
C GLN A 25 2.36 32.30 -1.09
N VAL A 26 3.12 33.36 -1.35
CA VAL A 26 3.92 34.03 -0.31
C VAL A 26 3.02 34.89 0.60
N PHE A 27 2.02 35.57 0.03
CA PHE A 27 1.09 36.42 0.77
C PHE A 27 0.22 35.69 1.80
N PHE A 28 -0.01 34.38 1.60
CA PHE A 28 -0.85 33.58 2.50
C PHE A 28 -0.15 33.12 3.79
N LEU A 29 1.19 33.17 3.86
CA LEU A 29 1.95 32.69 5.02
C LEU A 29 2.19 33.79 6.08
N GLU A 30 2.34 35.05 5.67
CA GLU A 30 2.59 36.16 6.60
C GLU A 30 1.37 36.48 7.48
N LEU A 31 0.14 36.31 6.97
CA LEU A 31 -1.11 36.49 7.72
C LEU A 31 -1.26 35.57 8.94
N TYR A 32 -0.49 34.47 9.01
CA TYR A 32 -0.54 33.50 10.10
C TYR A 32 0.76 33.45 10.93
N GLY A 33 1.73 34.35 10.68
CA GLY A 33 2.92 34.52 11.53
C GLY A 33 3.98 33.41 11.40
N PHE A 34 4.00 32.68 10.29
CA PHE A 34 5.07 31.73 9.98
C PHE A 34 6.30 32.45 9.40
N HIS A 35 7.44 32.39 10.08
CA HIS A 35 8.72 32.81 9.49
C HIS A 35 9.33 31.67 8.68
N ILE A 36 9.60 31.93 7.40
CA ILE A 36 10.41 31.05 6.55
C ILE A 36 11.88 31.31 6.90
N CYS A 37 12.59 30.29 7.38
CA CYS A 37 14.01 30.37 7.65
C CYS A 37 14.78 29.50 6.64
N ARG A 38 15.67 30.10 5.84
CA ARG A 38 16.63 29.36 5.02
C ARG A 38 17.89 29.09 5.82
N THR A 39 18.19 27.83 6.10
CA THR A 39 19.46 27.39 6.66
C THR A 39 20.23 26.61 5.61
N GLY A 40 21.27 27.20 5.04
CA GLY A 40 22.23 26.47 4.21
C GLY A 40 23.29 25.81 5.10
N MET A 41 23.57 24.53 4.86
CA MET A 41 24.76 23.85 5.38
C MET A 41 25.70 23.59 4.21
N GLU A 42 26.97 23.99 4.33
CA GLU A 42 27.99 23.71 3.33
C GLU A 42 28.73 22.41 3.66
N HIS A 43 28.52 21.40 2.83
CA HIS A 43 29.49 20.32 2.62
C HIS A 43 29.66 20.06 1.13
N GLY A 44 30.82 19.52 0.76
CA GLY A 44 31.41 19.65 -0.57
C GLY A 44 30.47 19.36 -1.75
N GLN A 45 30.32 20.36 -2.62
CA GLN A 45 29.87 20.23 -4.01
C GLN A 45 28.60 19.40 -4.30
N LYS A 46 27.52 19.66 -3.55
CA LYS A 46 26.15 19.78 -4.11
C LYS A 46 25.25 20.55 -3.15
N LYS A 47 24.65 21.65 -3.62
CA LYS A 47 23.78 22.52 -2.82
C LYS A 47 22.35 21.99 -2.83
N ILE A 48 21.84 21.58 -1.67
CA ILE A 48 20.44 21.17 -1.47
C ILE A 48 19.77 22.20 -0.56
N ASP A 49 18.86 23.01 -1.11
CA ASP A 49 18.07 23.97 -0.35
C ASP A 49 16.88 23.25 0.31
N THR A 50 16.98 22.93 1.61
CA THR A 50 15.88 22.34 2.38
C THR A 50 15.02 23.43 3.03
N ILE A 51 13.71 23.45 2.75
CA ILE A 51 12.75 24.35 3.40
C ILE A 51 12.14 23.64 4.61
N GLY A 52 12.55 24.03 5.82
CA GLY A 52 11.95 23.56 7.07
C GLY A 52 10.92 24.53 7.63
N ILE A 53 9.71 24.05 7.96
CA ILE A 53 8.71 24.81 8.73
C ILE A 53 8.89 24.48 10.20
N LEU A 54 9.36 25.43 11.00
CA LEU A 54 9.73 25.22 12.40
C LEU A 54 8.78 26.01 13.32
N MET A 55 7.80 25.33 13.93
CA MET A 55 6.92 25.95 14.92
C MET A 55 7.62 26.06 16.28
N ARG A 56 7.83 27.28 16.77
CA ARG A 56 8.15 27.51 18.19
C ARG A 56 6.90 27.31 19.04
N ASN A 57 6.99 26.38 19.99
CA ASN A 57 5.90 25.90 20.84
C ASN A 57 5.20 27.04 21.62
N ASP A 58 5.98 28.05 22.01
CA ASP A 58 5.59 29.10 22.96
C ASP A 58 4.48 30.03 22.45
N LYS A 59 4.35 30.21 21.12
CA LYS A 59 3.28 31.04 20.53
C LYS A 59 1.95 30.32 20.36
N PHE A 60 1.94 28.99 20.32
CA PHE A 60 0.72 28.20 20.09
C PHE A 60 -0.26 28.35 21.27
N ASN A 61 0.27 28.30 22.51
CA ASN A 61 -0.53 28.43 23.74
C ASN A 61 -1.16 29.83 23.93
N ASP A 62 -0.52 30.89 23.46
CA ASP A 62 -1.04 32.26 23.62
C ASP A 62 -2.16 32.58 22.60
N ILE A 63 -2.10 31.99 21.40
CA ILE A 63 -3.21 32.01 20.44
C ILE A 63 -4.43 31.24 20.98
N TYR A 64 -4.20 30.09 21.61
CA TYR A 64 -5.24 29.24 22.19
C TYR A 64 -6.00 29.91 23.37
N ARG A 65 -5.33 30.78 24.14
CA ARG A 65 -5.96 31.52 25.26
C ARG A 65 -6.72 32.78 24.86
N LYS A 66 -6.32 33.48 23.79
CA LYS A 66 -6.79 34.85 23.50
C LYS A 66 -7.93 34.97 22.48
N ARG A 67 -8.26 33.92 21.72
CA ARG A 67 -9.43 33.93 20.81
C ARG A 67 -10.43 32.85 21.21
N LYS A 68 -11.70 33.25 21.44
CA LYS A 68 -12.84 32.32 21.43
C LYS A 68 -12.92 31.68 20.05
N MET A 69 -12.33 30.50 19.88
CA MET A 69 -12.44 29.73 18.65
C MET A 69 -13.86 29.17 18.55
N ASN A 70 -14.70 29.77 17.71
CA ASN A 70 -16.01 29.22 17.39
C ASN A 70 -15.85 27.89 16.65
N HIS A 71 -16.77 26.95 16.90
CA HIS A 71 -16.70 25.55 16.46
C HIS A 71 -16.42 25.37 14.95
N SER A 72 -16.88 26.32 14.12
CA SER A 72 -16.65 26.38 12.67
C SER A 72 -15.16 26.53 12.28
N PHE A 73 -14.36 27.25 13.06
CA PHE A 73 -12.93 27.44 12.74
C PHE A 73 -12.10 26.19 13.01
N LEU A 74 -12.44 25.44 14.08
CA LEU A 74 -11.87 24.12 14.32
C LEU A 74 -12.26 23.14 13.21
N LEU A 75 -13.53 23.18 12.77
CA LEU A 75 -14.01 22.39 11.63
C LEU A 75 -13.22 22.71 10.35
N HIS A 76 -13.04 23.99 9.99
CA HIS A 76 -12.29 24.39 8.80
C HIS A 76 -10.82 23.96 8.84
N LEU A 77 -10.17 24.08 10.01
CA LEU A 77 -8.79 23.62 10.17
C LEU A 77 -8.69 22.09 10.07
N CYS A 78 -9.65 21.36 10.64
CA CYS A 78 -9.79 19.92 10.43
C CYS A 78 -10.04 19.59 8.96
N PHE A 79 -10.91 20.30 8.23
CA PHE A 79 -11.17 20.02 6.81
C PHE A 79 -9.94 20.24 5.92
N HIS A 80 -9.14 21.28 6.16
CA HIS A 80 -7.88 21.45 5.43
C HIS A 80 -6.82 20.40 5.82
N LEU A 81 -6.68 20.04 7.10
CA LEU A 81 -5.75 18.98 7.51
C LEU A 81 -6.19 17.59 7.04
N ILE A 82 -7.48 17.28 7.05
CA ILE A 82 -8.04 16.02 6.55
C ILE A 82 -7.89 15.91 5.03
N GLY A 83 -8.21 16.98 4.29
CA GLY A 83 -7.98 17.02 2.85
C GLY A 83 -6.51 16.84 2.49
N PHE A 84 -5.60 17.44 3.27
CA PHE A 84 -4.16 17.28 3.08
C PHE A 84 -3.66 15.89 3.47
N VAL A 85 -4.21 15.24 4.50
CA VAL A 85 -3.79 13.87 4.90
C VAL A 85 -4.36 12.79 3.98
N PHE A 86 -5.55 12.96 3.42
CA PHE A 86 -6.04 12.08 2.34
C PHE A 86 -5.25 12.26 1.04
N LEU A 87 -4.84 13.49 0.72
CA LEU A 87 -3.85 13.72 -0.33
C LEU A 87 -2.54 12.99 -0.01
N ILE A 88 -2.06 13.04 1.23
CA ILE A 88 -0.81 12.37 1.68
C ILE A 88 -0.94 10.84 1.76
N HIS A 89 -2.14 10.25 1.86
CA HIS A 89 -2.32 8.78 1.93
C HIS A 89 -2.61 8.08 0.61
N SER A 90 -3.31 8.75 -0.30
CA SER A 90 -3.23 8.36 -1.72
C SER A 90 -1.81 8.56 -2.25
N VAL A 91 -1.11 9.63 -1.83
CA VAL A 91 0.35 9.78 -2.00
C VAL A 91 1.15 8.80 -1.13
N GLY A 92 0.58 8.14 -0.12
CA GLY A 92 1.26 7.12 0.68
C GLY A 92 1.36 5.81 -0.08
N MET A 93 0.25 5.36 -0.68
CA MET A 93 0.24 4.23 -1.60
C MET A 93 0.86 4.58 -2.98
N ALA A 94 0.85 5.85 -3.40
CA ALA A 94 1.43 6.28 -4.68
C ALA A 94 2.90 6.77 -4.63
N VAL A 95 3.48 7.13 -3.48
CA VAL A 95 4.93 7.40 -3.35
C VAL A 95 5.73 6.10 -3.39
N GLN A 96 5.16 5.00 -2.89
CA GLN A 96 5.69 3.66 -3.09
C GLN A 96 5.83 3.32 -4.59
N ASN A 97 4.93 3.85 -5.44
CA ASN A 97 4.94 3.65 -6.88
C ASN A 97 5.96 4.56 -7.59
N ASN A 98 5.95 5.87 -7.31
CA ASN A 98 6.75 6.87 -8.06
C ASN A 98 8.27 6.81 -7.78
N LEU A 99 8.69 6.25 -6.64
CA LEU A 99 10.12 6.05 -6.36
C LEU A 99 10.74 4.87 -7.12
N ASN A 100 9.95 3.91 -7.61
CA ASN A 100 10.45 2.80 -8.43
C ASN A 100 10.70 3.23 -9.88
N ASP A 101 9.84 4.08 -10.45
CA ASP A 101 9.94 4.56 -11.85
C ASP A 101 11.27 5.29 -12.15
N GLN A 102 11.88 5.93 -11.14
CA GLN A 102 13.17 6.61 -11.28
C GLN A 102 14.39 5.65 -11.28
N VAL A 103 14.26 4.43 -10.73
CA VAL A 103 15.37 3.46 -10.68
C VAL A 103 15.41 2.62 -11.96
N THR A 104 14.26 2.37 -12.59
CA THR A 104 14.14 1.58 -13.83
C THR A 104 14.86 2.19 -15.04
N LEU A 105 15.24 3.49 -14.98
CA LEU A 105 15.87 4.20 -16.11
C LEU A 105 17.42 4.09 -16.17
N SER A 106 18.10 3.44 -15.23
CA SER A 106 19.57 3.45 -15.14
C SER A 106 20.28 2.10 -15.29
N GLN A 107 19.60 1.05 -15.78
CA GLN A 107 20.22 -0.26 -16.02
C GLN A 107 19.86 -0.83 -17.41
N ASN A 108 20.22 -0.07 -18.45
CA ASN A 108 20.40 -0.59 -19.80
C ASN A 108 21.91 -0.60 -20.10
N ASP A 109 22.55 -1.75 -19.92
CA ASP A 109 23.84 -2.05 -20.54
C ASP A 109 23.78 -3.44 -21.18
N GLN A 110 24.30 -3.54 -22.40
CA GLN A 110 24.03 -4.68 -23.29
C GLN A 110 25.01 -5.83 -23.09
N ILE A 111 24.52 -7.06 -23.26
CA ILE A 111 25.38 -8.22 -23.51
C ILE A 111 24.90 -8.95 -24.76
N THR A 112 25.72 -8.92 -25.79
CA THR A 112 25.52 -9.64 -27.05
C THR A 112 25.98 -11.08 -26.91
N PHE A 113 25.15 -12.05 -27.27
CA PHE A 113 25.59 -13.44 -27.50
C PHE A 113 25.18 -13.90 -28.90
N THR A 114 26.03 -14.72 -29.51
CA THR A 114 25.98 -15.11 -30.93
C THR A 114 25.21 -16.40 -31.14
N ASP A 115 24.38 -16.44 -32.18
CA ASP A 115 23.71 -17.67 -32.65
C ASP A 115 24.70 -18.77 -33.04
N SER A 116 24.41 -20.00 -32.62
CA SER A 116 24.67 -21.20 -33.42
C SER A 116 23.82 -22.40 -32.97
N ASP A 117 23.48 -23.25 -33.93
CA ASP A 117 22.96 -24.62 -33.81
C ASP A 117 21.49 -24.83 -33.42
N THR A 118 20.64 -24.53 -34.40
CA THR A 118 19.36 -25.20 -34.61
C THR A 118 19.50 -26.72 -34.69
N SER A 119 18.93 -27.43 -33.71
CA SER A 119 18.57 -28.85 -33.84
C SER A 119 17.12 -29.08 -33.41
N ALA A 120 16.44 -30.03 -34.06
CA ALA A 120 14.98 -30.05 -34.11
C ALA A 120 14.31 -30.32 -32.75
N VAL A 121 13.48 -29.36 -32.31
CA VAL A 121 12.56 -29.52 -31.18
C VAL A 121 11.52 -30.59 -31.53
N LYS A 122 11.46 -31.65 -30.73
CA LYS A 122 10.42 -32.70 -30.81
C LYS A 122 9.07 -32.13 -30.32
N PRO A 123 7.92 -32.76 -30.66
CA PRO A 123 6.63 -32.35 -30.12
C PRO A 123 6.67 -32.28 -28.60
N HIS A 124 6.18 -31.17 -28.04
CA HIS A 124 6.11 -30.94 -26.61
C HIS A 124 5.19 -32.00 -25.97
N ASP A 125 5.72 -32.79 -25.05
CA ASP A 125 4.93 -33.66 -24.16
C ASP A 125 3.97 -32.74 -23.36
N PRO A 126 2.66 -33.05 -23.20
CA PRO A 126 1.81 -32.27 -22.30
C PRO A 126 2.45 -32.21 -20.91
N ASP A 127 2.55 -31.00 -20.37
CA ASP A 127 3.44 -30.72 -19.25
C ASP A 127 3.12 -31.58 -18.03
N ILE A 128 4.11 -32.37 -17.60
CA ILE A 128 4.02 -33.30 -16.47
C ILE A 128 3.77 -32.54 -15.16
N SER A 129 4.09 -31.23 -15.10
CA SER A 129 3.79 -30.37 -13.94
C SER A 129 2.31 -30.36 -13.57
N GLU A 130 1.39 -30.43 -14.56
CA GLU A 130 -0.07 -30.40 -14.34
C GLU A 130 -0.57 -31.62 -13.55
N TYR A 131 0.21 -32.70 -13.53
CA TYR A 131 -0.12 -33.99 -12.89
C TYR A 131 0.61 -34.23 -11.56
N LEU A 132 1.51 -33.33 -11.14
CA LEU A 132 2.11 -33.43 -9.80
C LEU A 132 1.09 -33.02 -8.73
N PRO A 133 0.99 -33.76 -7.60
CA PRO A 133 0.06 -33.43 -6.54
C PRO A 133 0.47 -32.10 -5.88
N MET A 134 -0.36 -31.07 -6.09
CA MET A 134 -0.23 -29.77 -5.45
C MET A 134 -0.35 -29.87 -3.92
N ARG A 135 0.27 -28.92 -3.21
CA ARG A 135 0.20 -28.77 -1.75
C ARG A 135 -1.25 -28.94 -1.27
N GLN A 136 -1.42 -29.80 -0.27
CA GLN A 136 -2.62 -29.91 0.54
C GLN A 136 -2.38 -29.19 1.87
N HIS A 137 -3.33 -28.37 2.30
CA HIS A 137 -3.24 -27.52 3.48
C HIS A 137 -4.60 -27.42 4.16
N VAL A 138 -4.66 -27.73 5.45
CA VAL A 138 -5.93 -27.76 6.20
C VAL A 138 -6.45 -26.33 6.42
N ASN A 139 -7.75 -26.11 6.15
CA ASN A 139 -8.44 -24.86 6.37
C ASN A 139 -9.75 -25.07 7.15
N ASP A 140 -9.72 -24.74 8.44
CA ASP A 140 -10.91 -24.67 9.31
C ASP A 140 -11.35 -23.20 9.55
N ALA A 141 -10.73 -22.25 8.85
CA ALA A 141 -10.70 -20.85 9.27
C ALA A 141 -11.72 -19.94 8.58
N PHE A 142 -12.08 -20.27 7.33
CA PHE A 142 -13.02 -19.53 6.49
C PHE A 142 -13.59 -20.44 5.40
N ASP A 143 -14.77 -20.09 4.88
CA ASP A 143 -15.42 -20.79 3.78
C ASP A 143 -16.38 -19.85 3.04
N VAL A 144 -16.98 -20.34 1.96
CA VAL A 144 -17.98 -19.66 1.14
C VAL A 144 -19.15 -19.19 2.02
N GLY A 145 -19.63 -17.98 1.73
CA GLY A 145 -20.67 -17.33 2.52
C GLY A 145 -20.15 -16.52 3.71
N GLU A 146 -18.84 -16.51 3.99
CA GLU A 146 -18.25 -15.49 4.86
C GLU A 146 -18.41 -14.09 4.25
N HIS A 147 -18.90 -13.15 5.05
CA HIS A 147 -19.00 -11.74 4.72
C HIS A 147 -18.79 -10.88 5.98
N LEU A 148 -17.64 -10.21 6.04
CA LEU A 148 -17.21 -9.33 7.12
C LEU A 148 -17.35 -7.87 6.67
N THR A 149 -18.05 -7.06 7.44
CA THR A 149 -18.15 -5.60 7.21
C THR A 149 -17.39 -4.84 8.28
N PHE A 150 -16.65 -3.82 7.87
CA PHE A 150 -15.81 -2.99 8.72
C PHE A 150 -16.19 -1.51 8.65
N GLU A 151 -15.96 -0.81 9.75
CA GLU A 151 -15.94 0.66 9.81
C GLU A 151 -14.50 1.15 9.71
N ILE A 152 -14.22 2.04 8.75
CA ILE A 152 -12.92 2.71 8.62
C ILE A 152 -13.01 4.04 9.38
N ALA A 153 -12.12 4.26 10.34
CA ALA A 153 -12.00 5.49 11.09
C ALA A 153 -10.60 6.10 10.93
N TYR A 154 -10.55 7.41 10.78
CA TYR A 154 -9.32 8.21 10.84
C TYR A 154 -9.34 8.97 12.18
N GLY A 155 -8.52 8.51 13.13
CA GLY A 155 -8.61 8.91 14.53
C GLY A 155 -10.01 8.67 15.13
N VAL A 156 -10.72 9.75 15.45
CA VAL A 156 -12.09 9.70 16.01
C VAL A 156 -13.21 9.82 14.95
N ILE A 157 -12.87 10.11 13.69
CA ILE A 157 -13.86 10.40 12.65
C ILE A 157 -14.04 9.18 11.76
N LYS A 158 -15.30 8.74 11.58
CA LYS A 158 -15.65 7.68 10.63
C LYS A 158 -15.39 8.18 9.20
N ALA A 159 -14.47 7.54 8.50
CA ALA A 159 -14.04 7.89 7.15
C ALA A 159 -14.77 7.09 6.06
N GLY A 160 -15.10 5.82 6.35
CA GLY A 160 -15.64 4.91 5.34
C GLY A 160 -16.06 3.55 5.88
N THR A 161 -16.26 2.62 4.96
CA THR A 161 -16.56 1.20 5.22
C THR A 161 -15.74 0.32 4.31
N ALA A 162 -15.34 -0.85 4.78
CA ALA A 162 -14.75 -1.90 3.97
C ALA A 162 -15.55 -3.19 4.10
N THR A 163 -15.44 -4.09 3.13
CA THR A 163 -15.93 -5.47 3.23
C THR A 163 -14.84 -6.46 2.84
N MET A 164 -14.94 -7.67 3.40
CA MET A 164 -14.21 -8.86 2.95
C MET A 164 -15.21 -10.00 2.87
N SER A 165 -15.25 -10.74 1.77
CA SER A 165 -16.25 -11.78 1.57
C SER A 165 -15.82 -12.87 0.61
N ILE A 166 -16.39 -14.06 0.78
CA ILE A 166 -16.24 -15.21 -0.11
C ILE A 166 -17.62 -15.54 -0.69
N PRO A 167 -18.13 -14.79 -1.68
CA PRO A 167 -19.49 -14.98 -2.21
C PRO A 167 -19.72 -16.36 -2.86
N ASP A 168 -18.70 -16.93 -3.50
CA ASP A 168 -18.83 -18.14 -4.32
C ASP A 168 -17.49 -18.89 -4.47
N THR A 169 -17.55 -20.06 -5.12
CA THR A 169 -16.37 -20.80 -5.62
C THR A 169 -16.25 -20.63 -7.13
N GLN A 170 -15.01 -20.61 -7.61
CA GLN A 170 -14.69 -20.47 -9.04
C GLN A 170 -13.67 -21.52 -9.43
N TRP A 171 -13.76 -22.05 -10.65
CA TRP A 171 -12.76 -22.99 -11.17
C TRP A 171 -11.68 -22.23 -11.92
N VAL A 172 -10.43 -22.37 -11.48
CA VAL A 172 -9.26 -21.76 -12.13
C VAL A 172 -8.24 -22.87 -12.39
N ARG A 173 -7.75 -23.00 -13.63
CA ARG A 173 -6.75 -24.01 -14.04
C ARG A 173 -7.09 -25.43 -13.53
N GLY A 174 -8.36 -25.83 -13.71
CA GLY A 174 -8.84 -27.16 -13.33
C GLY A 174 -9.02 -27.40 -11.82
N ARG A 175 -8.87 -26.37 -10.96
CA ARG A 175 -8.95 -26.52 -9.50
C ARG A 175 -10.01 -25.58 -8.88
N PRO A 176 -10.76 -26.04 -7.85
CA PRO A 176 -11.75 -25.20 -7.18
C PRO A 176 -11.06 -24.16 -6.29
N CYS A 177 -11.51 -22.92 -6.40
CA CYS A 177 -10.95 -21.77 -5.69
C CYS A 177 -12.02 -21.01 -4.92
N TYR A 178 -11.66 -20.53 -3.72
CA TYR A 178 -12.37 -19.47 -3.04
C TYR A 178 -12.24 -18.18 -3.86
N HIS A 179 -13.38 -17.61 -4.27
CA HIS A 179 -13.40 -16.27 -4.84
C HIS A 179 -13.51 -15.26 -3.70
N VAL A 180 -12.38 -14.67 -3.31
CA VAL A 180 -12.30 -13.67 -2.26
C VAL A 180 -12.48 -12.29 -2.87
N VAL A 181 -13.46 -11.54 -2.39
CA VAL A 181 -13.76 -10.16 -2.80
C VAL A 181 -13.61 -9.22 -1.60
N THR A 182 -12.88 -8.13 -1.79
CA THR A 182 -12.77 -7.04 -0.82
C THR A 182 -13.13 -5.70 -1.46
N THR A 183 -13.73 -4.80 -0.68
CA THR A 183 -13.97 -3.41 -1.12
C THR A 183 -13.63 -2.40 -0.03
N ALA A 184 -13.32 -1.17 -0.44
CA ALA A 184 -13.21 -0.03 0.46
C ALA A 184 -13.92 1.19 -0.15
N GLU A 185 -14.79 1.82 0.63
CA GLU A 185 -15.53 3.02 0.23
C GLU A 185 -15.41 4.14 1.28
N SER A 186 -15.08 5.34 0.83
CA SER A 186 -15.30 6.55 1.65
C SER A 186 -16.80 6.81 1.83
N ASN A 187 -17.18 7.37 2.97
CA ASN A 187 -18.57 7.71 3.23
C ASN A 187 -18.97 9.05 2.60
N LYS A 188 -20.28 9.33 2.55
CA LYS A 188 -20.88 10.53 1.92
C LYS A 188 -20.37 11.88 2.47
N PHE A 189 -19.79 11.92 3.67
CA PHE A 189 -19.20 13.13 4.25
C PHE A 189 -17.75 13.36 3.76
N PHE A 190 -17.02 12.28 3.46
CA PHE A 190 -15.65 12.33 2.92
C PHE A 190 -15.60 12.36 1.38
N ASP A 191 -16.58 11.75 0.70
CA ASP A 191 -16.71 11.70 -0.76
C ASP A 191 -16.43 13.04 -1.50
N PRO A 192 -16.89 14.22 -1.01
CA PRO A 192 -16.62 15.50 -1.69
C PRO A 192 -15.16 15.97 -1.60
N PHE A 193 -14.38 15.46 -0.64
CA PHE A 193 -12.98 15.84 -0.40
C PHE A 193 -12.02 14.80 -0.96
N PHE A 194 -12.31 13.53 -0.71
CA PHE A 194 -11.52 12.41 -1.20
C PHE A 194 -12.40 11.15 -1.32
N LYS A 195 -12.80 10.83 -2.56
CA LYS A 195 -13.65 9.67 -2.86
C LYS A 195 -12.80 8.42 -3.09
N VAL A 196 -12.98 7.40 -2.27
CA VAL A 196 -12.39 6.06 -2.43
C VAL A 196 -13.49 5.09 -2.86
N ARG A 197 -13.24 4.28 -3.90
CA ARG A 197 -14.11 3.19 -4.38
C ARG A 197 -13.26 2.05 -4.92
N ASP A 198 -12.60 1.36 -4.00
CA ASP A 198 -11.63 0.32 -4.34
C ASP A 198 -12.27 -1.06 -4.26
N ARG A 199 -11.83 -1.94 -5.15
CA ARG A 199 -12.20 -3.35 -5.20
C ARG A 199 -10.95 -4.18 -5.49
N VAL A 200 -10.72 -5.19 -4.67
CA VAL A 200 -9.59 -6.11 -4.82
C VAL A 200 -10.09 -7.54 -4.65
N GLU A 201 -9.72 -8.40 -5.57
CA GLU A 201 -10.23 -9.76 -5.73
C GLU A 201 -9.07 -10.75 -5.82
N THR A 202 -9.22 -11.95 -5.27
CA THR A 202 -8.24 -13.02 -5.43
C THR A 202 -8.91 -14.39 -5.42
N PHE A 203 -8.34 -15.32 -6.17
CA PHE A 203 -8.85 -16.66 -6.37
C PHE A 203 -7.87 -17.61 -5.69
N ILE A 204 -8.24 -18.11 -4.51
CA ILE A 204 -7.37 -18.91 -3.63
C ILE A 204 -7.76 -20.38 -3.76
N ASP A 205 -6.79 -21.23 -4.10
CA ASP A 205 -6.94 -22.67 -4.18
C ASP A 205 -7.54 -23.27 -2.89
N MET A 206 -8.63 -24.02 -2.98
CA MET A 206 -9.35 -24.52 -1.80
C MET A 206 -8.61 -25.63 -1.05
N GLU A 207 -7.73 -26.38 -1.72
CA GLU A 207 -6.94 -27.44 -1.09
C GLU A 207 -5.58 -26.92 -0.61
N GLY A 208 -4.95 -26.03 -1.38
CA GLY A 208 -3.57 -25.60 -1.17
C GLY A 208 -3.39 -24.24 -0.51
N ILE A 209 -4.44 -23.42 -0.44
CA ILE A 209 -4.44 -22.07 0.15
C ILE A 209 -3.30 -21.20 -0.44
N PHE A 210 -3.25 -21.13 -1.77
CA PHE A 210 -2.38 -20.25 -2.54
C PHE A 210 -3.17 -19.59 -3.68
N PRO A 211 -2.78 -18.41 -4.17
CA PRO A 211 -3.52 -17.73 -5.21
C PRO A 211 -3.25 -18.38 -6.58
N TRP A 212 -4.25 -18.33 -7.44
CA TRP A 212 -4.12 -18.50 -8.89
C TRP A 212 -4.26 -17.18 -9.65
N LYS A 213 -5.06 -16.25 -9.11
CA LYS A 213 -5.33 -14.93 -9.71
C LYS A 213 -5.50 -13.85 -8.64
N PHE A 214 -5.18 -12.62 -9.01
CA PHE A 214 -5.43 -11.41 -8.23
C PHE A 214 -5.77 -10.25 -9.17
N GLU A 215 -6.78 -9.46 -8.82
CA GLU A 215 -7.21 -8.28 -9.56
C GLU A 215 -7.45 -7.10 -8.60
N LYS A 216 -7.04 -5.90 -9.01
CA LYS A 216 -7.05 -4.68 -8.18
C LYS A 216 -7.54 -3.50 -9.01
N HIS A 217 -8.72 -3.00 -8.65
CA HIS A 217 -9.32 -1.78 -9.17
C HIS A 217 -9.32 -0.69 -8.08
N ILE A 218 -8.39 0.26 -8.18
CA ILE A 218 -8.28 1.39 -7.26
C ILE A 218 -8.91 2.63 -7.90
N ARG A 219 -9.74 3.36 -7.17
CA ARG A 219 -10.41 4.61 -7.60
C ARG A 219 -10.41 5.60 -6.43
N GLU A 220 -9.33 6.36 -6.34
CA GLU A 220 -9.01 7.26 -5.22
C GLU A 220 -8.91 8.73 -5.69
N GLY A 221 -10.02 9.46 -5.59
CA GLY A 221 -10.12 10.87 -5.97
C GLY A 221 -9.93 11.07 -7.47
N LYS A 222 -8.70 11.37 -7.89
CA LYS A 222 -8.28 11.44 -9.31
C LYS A 222 -7.41 10.26 -9.73
N TYR A 223 -6.85 9.52 -8.78
CA TYR A 223 -6.02 8.35 -9.06
C TYR A 223 -6.92 7.18 -9.45
N GLN A 224 -6.54 6.48 -10.51
CA GLN A 224 -7.16 5.24 -10.95
C GLN A 224 -6.05 4.28 -11.35
N SER A 225 -6.17 3.02 -10.94
CA SER A 225 -5.28 1.95 -11.38
C SER A 225 -6.08 0.66 -11.46
N ASP A 226 -5.89 -0.06 -12.56
CA ASP A 226 -6.31 -1.44 -12.73
C ASP A 226 -5.05 -2.29 -12.88
N ARG A 227 -4.99 -3.43 -12.18
CA ARG A 227 -3.87 -4.38 -12.21
C ARG A 227 -4.37 -5.80 -12.12
N TYR A 228 -3.80 -6.67 -12.94
CA TYR A 228 -4.10 -8.10 -12.98
C TYR A 228 -2.83 -8.93 -12.82
N VAL A 229 -2.91 -10.01 -12.05
CA VAL A 229 -1.79 -10.89 -11.74
C VAL A 229 -2.28 -12.33 -11.80
N GLU A 230 -1.64 -13.16 -12.63
CA GLU A 230 -1.75 -14.62 -12.55
C GLU A 230 -0.57 -15.19 -11.78
N TYR A 231 -0.85 -16.26 -11.04
CA TYR A 231 0.14 -17.04 -10.31
C TYR A 231 0.15 -18.42 -10.96
N ASP A 232 1.12 -18.66 -11.84
CA ASP A 232 1.35 -19.96 -12.46
C ASP A 232 2.10 -20.87 -11.48
N GLN A 233 1.37 -21.46 -10.54
CA GLN A 233 1.96 -22.31 -9.51
C GLN A 233 2.56 -23.61 -10.07
N TYR A 234 2.12 -24.03 -11.27
CA TYR A 234 2.68 -25.18 -12.00
C TYR A 234 4.09 -24.89 -12.54
N ASN A 235 4.26 -23.73 -13.19
CA ASN A 235 5.53 -23.31 -13.80
C ASN A 235 6.41 -22.45 -12.88
N HIS A 236 5.91 -22.14 -11.68
CA HIS A 236 6.54 -21.23 -10.71
C HIS A 236 6.80 -19.83 -11.30
N LEU A 237 5.77 -19.26 -11.94
CA LEU A 237 5.80 -17.91 -12.51
C LEU A 237 4.70 -17.01 -11.92
N VAL A 238 4.97 -15.71 -11.85
CA VAL A 238 3.94 -14.67 -11.76
C VAL A 238 3.85 -13.93 -13.09
N ILE A 239 2.64 -13.75 -13.61
CA ILE A 239 2.35 -13.09 -14.90
C ILE A 239 1.56 -11.81 -14.62
N MET A 240 2.13 -10.65 -14.94
CA MET A 240 1.57 -9.32 -14.69
C MET A 240 0.93 -8.76 -15.95
N ASP A 241 -0.33 -8.31 -15.84
CA ASP A 241 -1.10 -7.63 -16.89
C ASP A 241 -1.06 -8.36 -18.27
N GLY A 242 -0.90 -9.69 -18.23
CA GLY A 242 -0.81 -10.59 -19.39
C GLY A 242 0.48 -10.49 -20.23
N LYS A 243 1.56 -9.91 -19.69
CA LYS A 243 2.79 -9.59 -20.46
C LYS A 243 4.08 -9.93 -19.73
N ASP A 244 4.29 -9.32 -18.57
CA ASP A 244 5.57 -9.38 -17.88
C ASP A 244 5.58 -10.60 -16.95
N THR A 245 6.63 -11.39 -16.99
CA THR A 245 6.75 -12.64 -16.21
C THR A 245 7.92 -12.59 -15.24
N LEU A 246 7.75 -13.20 -14.06
CA LEU A 246 8.78 -13.29 -13.03
C LEU A 246 8.79 -14.68 -12.42
N GLU A 247 9.97 -15.31 -12.34
CA GLU A 247 10.17 -16.58 -11.62
C GLU A 247 9.97 -16.37 -10.11
N VAL A 248 9.30 -17.31 -9.46
CA VAL A 248 8.89 -17.24 -8.05
C VAL A 248 9.12 -18.57 -7.33
N GLU A 249 9.15 -18.54 -6.00
CA GLU A 249 9.15 -19.78 -5.21
C GLU A 249 7.79 -20.51 -5.31
N PRO A 250 7.76 -21.85 -5.18
CA PRO A 250 6.51 -22.61 -5.19
C PRO A 250 5.50 -22.14 -4.13
N TYR A 251 4.24 -22.00 -4.52
CA TYR A 251 3.14 -21.54 -3.63
C TYR A 251 3.29 -20.10 -3.13
N ILE A 252 4.02 -19.26 -3.87
CA ILE A 252 4.11 -17.81 -3.66
C ILE A 252 2.72 -17.22 -3.42
N GLN A 253 2.63 -16.32 -2.44
CA GLN A 253 1.38 -15.66 -2.09
C GLN A 253 1.30 -14.26 -2.71
N GLY A 254 0.08 -13.72 -2.81
CA GLY A 254 -0.16 -12.29 -2.95
C GLY A 254 -0.57 -11.69 -1.61
N ILE A 255 -0.57 -10.35 -1.48
CA ILE A 255 -0.87 -9.66 -0.21
C ILE A 255 -2.20 -10.12 0.41
N LEU A 256 -3.25 -10.26 -0.40
CA LEU A 256 -4.58 -10.67 0.07
C LEU A 256 -4.65 -12.18 0.37
N SER A 257 -4.01 -13.04 -0.44
CA SER A 257 -4.01 -14.49 -0.16
C SER A 257 -3.13 -14.84 1.04
N SER A 258 -2.00 -14.14 1.24
CA SER A 258 -1.18 -14.17 2.46
C SER A 258 -2.02 -13.95 3.71
N PHE A 259 -2.94 -12.98 3.71
CA PHE A 259 -3.82 -12.74 4.84
C PHE A 259 -4.73 -13.95 5.16
N TYR A 260 -5.33 -14.58 4.15
CA TYR A 260 -6.14 -15.78 4.33
C TYR A 260 -5.28 -17.00 4.73
N TYR A 261 -4.07 -17.14 4.17
CA TYR A 261 -3.11 -18.17 4.57
C TYR A 261 -2.68 -18.03 6.04
N VAL A 262 -2.46 -16.80 6.54
CA VAL A 262 -2.19 -16.56 7.98
C VAL A 262 -3.35 -17.05 8.86
N ARG A 263 -4.60 -16.97 8.40
CA ARG A 263 -5.76 -17.47 9.16
C ARG A 263 -5.79 -19.00 9.30
N THR A 264 -5.04 -19.76 8.51
CA THR A 264 -4.98 -21.24 8.67
C THR A 264 -3.84 -21.68 9.60
N ILE A 265 -2.89 -20.79 9.94
CA ILE A 265 -1.69 -21.11 10.71
C ILE A 265 -1.93 -20.92 12.23
N PRO A 266 -1.48 -21.86 13.10
CA PRO A 266 -1.47 -21.65 14.54
C PRO A 266 -0.59 -20.47 14.95
N LEU A 267 -1.19 -19.46 15.61
CA LEU A 267 -0.51 -18.23 16.00
C LEU A 267 -0.03 -18.31 17.45
N GLU A 268 1.25 -18.62 17.64
CA GLU A 268 1.88 -18.69 18.97
C GLU A 268 2.55 -17.36 19.35
N VAL A 269 2.11 -16.78 20.46
CA VAL A 269 2.65 -15.53 21.05
C VAL A 269 4.18 -15.58 21.15
N GLY A 270 4.84 -14.55 20.61
CA GLY A 270 6.30 -14.41 20.61
C GLY A 270 7.03 -15.19 19.51
N LYS A 271 6.33 -15.98 18.67
CA LYS A 271 6.90 -16.59 17.47
C LYS A 271 6.76 -15.67 16.26
N SER A 272 7.48 -16.02 15.19
CA SER A 272 7.28 -15.44 13.86
C SER A 272 7.48 -16.51 12.80
N PHE A 273 6.87 -16.31 11.64
CA PHE A 273 7.12 -17.10 10.44
C PHE A 273 7.24 -16.15 9.24
N ASP A 274 7.75 -16.66 8.13
CA ASP A 274 7.94 -15.91 6.89
C ASP A 274 7.02 -16.52 5.82
N ILE A 275 6.49 -15.67 4.93
CA ILE A 275 5.70 -16.06 3.75
C ILE A 275 6.38 -15.42 2.54
N ASP A 276 6.72 -16.22 1.53
CA ASP A 276 7.20 -15.69 0.26
C ASP A 276 6.02 -15.06 -0.49
N ASN A 277 6.12 -13.74 -0.72
CA ASN A 277 5.01 -12.93 -1.17
C ASN A 277 5.42 -12.07 -2.37
N TYR A 278 4.57 -12.06 -3.39
CA TYR A 278 4.63 -11.14 -4.51
C TYR A 278 3.67 -9.97 -4.30
N GLY A 279 4.11 -8.76 -4.66
CA GLY A 279 3.25 -7.57 -4.67
C GLY A 279 3.90 -6.39 -5.39
N ASP A 280 3.08 -5.68 -6.17
CA ASP A 280 3.45 -4.47 -6.94
C ASP A 280 4.83 -4.60 -7.66
N GLY A 281 5.02 -5.71 -8.37
CA GLY A 281 6.20 -5.98 -9.21
C GLY A 281 7.43 -6.53 -8.48
N LYS A 282 7.33 -6.88 -7.18
CA LYS A 282 8.46 -7.40 -6.39
C LYS A 282 8.10 -8.65 -5.60
N ILE A 283 9.07 -9.56 -5.46
CA ILE A 283 9.04 -10.66 -4.50
C ILE A 283 9.73 -10.19 -3.22
N TYR A 284 9.17 -10.51 -2.06
CA TYR A 284 9.77 -10.25 -0.77
C TYR A 284 9.27 -11.26 0.29
N PRO A 285 10.12 -11.67 1.24
CA PRO A 285 9.67 -12.44 2.38
C PRO A 285 8.90 -11.52 3.35
N LEU A 286 7.61 -11.81 3.51
CA LEU A 286 6.71 -11.16 4.44
C LEU A 286 6.80 -11.85 5.80
N LYS A 287 7.46 -11.21 6.77
CA LYS A 287 7.52 -11.73 8.14
C LYS A 287 6.22 -11.44 8.87
N ILE A 288 5.58 -12.48 9.40
CA ILE A 288 4.45 -12.34 10.32
C ILE A 288 4.98 -12.47 11.75
N LEU A 289 4.99 -11.36 12.49
CA LEU A 289 5.26 -11.34 13.93
C LEU A 289 3.97 -11.65 14.69
N VAL A 290 4.02 -12.58 15.65
CA VAL A 290 2.91 -12.82 16.59
C VAL A 290 3.27 -12.18 17.93
N HIS A 291 2.55 -11.13 18.29
CA HIS A 291 2.77 -10.35 19.51
C HIS A 291 1.88 -10.89 20.65
N GLU A 292 1.33 -10.02 21.49
CA GLU A 292 0.48 -10.39 22.63
C GLU A 292 -0.93 -10.90 22.25
N LYS A 293 -1.67 -11.33 23.29
CA LYS A 293 -3.14 -11.46 23.25
C LYS A 293 -3.79 -10.29 23.97
N GLU A 294 -4.86 -9.73 23.41
CA GLU A 294 -5.66 -8.68 24.07
C GLU A 294 -7.16 -8.84 23.84
N ARG A 295 -7.97 -8.24 24.72
CA ARG A 295 -9.42 -8.23 24.61
C ARG A 295 -9.91 -6.94 23.92
N VAL A 296 -10.34 -7.05 22.67
CA VAL A 296 -10.70 -5.91 21.81
C VAL A 296 -12.22 -5.69 21.82
N LYS A 297 -12.65 -4.42 21.98
CA LYS A 297 -14.05 -4.01 21.78
C LYS A 297 -14.21 -3.21 20.49
N VAL A 298 -15.12 -3.66 19.63
CA VAL A 298 -15.45 -3.07 18.31
C VAL A 298 -16.97 -3.02 18.13
N PRO A 299 -17.52 -2.39 17.08
CA PRO A 299 -18.98 -2.35 16.90
C PRO A 299 -19.64 -3.73 16.77
N ALA A 300 -18.94 -4.74 16.25
CA ALA A 300 -19.44 -6.13 16.18
C ALA A 300 -19.51 -6.86 17.54
N GLY A 301 -18.85 -6.38 18.60
CA GLY A 301 -18.81 -7.07 19.88
C GLY A 301 -17.54 -6.86 20.69
N THR A 302 -17.22 -7.83 21.55
CA THR A 302 -15.96 -7.88 22.30
C THR A 302 -15.36 -9.27 22.12
N PHE A 303 -14.11 -9.33 21.71
CA PHE A 303 -13.41 -10.54 21.31
C PHE A 303 -12.09 -10.64 22.06
N ASP A 304 -11.68 -11.85 22.40
CA ASP A 304 -10.30 -12.14 22.78
C ASP A 304 -9.52 -12.40 21.48
N CYS A 305 -8.39 -11.70 21.32
CA CYS A 305 -7.66 -11.61 20.05
C CYS A 305 -6.17 -11.88 20.23
N ILE A 306 -5.54 -12.37 19.17
CA ILE A 306 -4.08 -12.42 18.97
C ILE A 306 -3.68 -11.24 18.09
N VAL A 307 -2.62 -10.53 18.48
CA VAL A 307 -2.07 -9.41 17.69
C VAL A 307 -0.98 -9.93 16.76
N VAL A 308 -1.10 -9.66 15.46
CA VAL A 308 -0.07 -9.95 14.47
C VAL A 308 0.36 -8.70 13.72
N GLU A 309 1.62 -8.68 13.28
CA GLU A 309 2.19 -7.59 12.48
C GLU A 309 2.92 -8.16 11.25
N PRO A 310 2.42 -7.89 10.03
CA PRO A 310 3.18 -8.13 8.80
C PRO A 310 4.30 -7.10 8.64
N VAL A 311 5.53 -7.58 8.51
CA VAL A 311 6.76 -6.80 8.30
C VAL A 311 7.41 -7.24 7.00
N MET A 312 7.44 -6.36 6.01
CA MET A 312 8.22 -6.60 4.78
C MET A 312 9.72 -6.51 5.12
N ARG A 313 10.51 -7.56 4.85
CA ARG A 313 11.97 -7.42 4.92
C ARG A 313 12.46 -6.74 3.65
N ALA A 314 12.69 -5.43 3.72
CA ALA A 314 13.45 -4.69 2.71
C ALA A 314 14.96 -4.79 3.03
N GLU A 315 15.79 -5.02 2.01
CA GLU A 315 17.23 -4.86 2.14
C GLU A 315 17.60 -3.36 2.17
N GLY A 316 18.25 -2.91 3.25
CA GLY A 316 18.79 -1.55 3.37
C GLY A 316 18.20 -0.69 4.50
N ILE A 317 18.74 0.52 4.64
CA ILE A 317 18.49 1.44 5.79
C ILE A 317 17.20 2.28 5.59
N PHE A 318 16.22 1.77 4.85
CA PHE A 318 14.95 2.47 4.65
C PHE A 318 13.96 2.14 5.77
N ASN A 319 13.76 3.13 6.66
CA ASN A 319 12.77 3.07 7.73
C ASN A 319 11.38 2.75 7.16
N GLN A 320 10.76 1.68 7.67
CA GLN A 320 9.44 1.24 7.23
C GLN A 320 8.34 2.19 7.73
N THR A 321 8.01 3.18 6.91
CA THR A 321 6.93 4.15 7.17
C THR A 321 5.57 3.52 6.90
N GLY A 322 5.10 2.65 7.80
CA GLY A 322 3.77 2.03 7.69
C GLY A 322 3.55 0.79 8.53
N ARG A 323 3.97 0.77 9.81
CA ARG A 323 3.69 -0.35 10.72
C ARG A 323 2.19 -0.54 10.88
N MET A 324 1.69 -1.72 10.51
CA MET A 324 0.30 -2.14 10.63
C MET A 324 0.20 -3.32 11.59
N ALA A 325 -0.67 -3.22 12.60
CA ALA A 325 -1.04 -4.34 13.44
C ALA A 325 -2.46 -4.81 13.11
N ILE A 326 -2.68 -6.12 13.18
CA ILE A 326 -3.95 -6.80 12.92
C ILE A 326 -4.30 -7.63 14.15
N TRP A 327 -5.53 -7.51 14.62
CA TRP A 327 -6.08 -8.28 15.72
C TRP A 327 -7.00 -9.33 15.13
N LEU A 328 -6.62 -10.60 15.26
CA LEU A 328 -7.38 -11.76 14.81
C LEU A 328 -8.01 -12.44 16.02
N THR A 329 -9.21 -13.04 15.90
CA THR A 329 -9.82 -13.79 17.01
C THR A 329 -8.89 -14.91 17.51
N ASP A 330 -8.86 -15.12 18.83
CA ASP A 330 -8.11 -16.21 19.50
C ASP A 330 -8.88 -17.54 19.40
N ASP A 331 -9.20 -17.95 18.17
CA ASP A 331 -9.89 -19.18 17.82
C ASP A 331 -9.34 -19.77 16.50
N GLU A 332 -9.99 -20.81 15.97
CA GLU A 332 -9.60 -21.46 14.70
C GLU A 332 -9.90 -20.60 13.47
N ARG A 333 -10.84 -19.64 13.56
CA ARG A 333 -11.28 -18.79 12.45
C ARG A 333 -10.35 -17.61 12.20
N ARG A 334 -9.69 -17.12 13.25
CA ARG A 334 -8.80 -15.93 13.23
C ARG A 334 -9.43 -14.78 12.44
N ILE A 335 -10.69 -14.48 12.72
CA ILE A 335 -11.46 -13.41 12.09
C ILE A 335 -10.76 -12.08 12.40
N PRO A 336 -10.49 -11.22 11.41
CA PRO A 336 -9.96 -9.87 11.67
C PRO A 336 -11.00 -9.03 12.43
N VAL A 337 -10.68 -8.68 13.67
CA VAL A 337 -11.51 -7.85 14.56
C VAL A 337 -11.16 -6.37 14.41
N LEU A 338 -9.88 -6.06 14.27
CA LEU A 338 -9.35 -4.71 14.20
C LEU A 338 -8.07 -4.71 13.36
N MET A 339 -7.85 -3.67 12.58
CA MET A 339 -6.54 -3.33 11.99
C MET A 339 -6.21 -1.89 12.36
N LYS A 340 -4.94 -1.61 12.68
CA LYS A 340 -4.45 -0.25 12.92
C LYS A 340 -3.17 -0.01 12.14
N SER A 341 -3.13 1.06 11.38
CA SER A 341 -1.91 1.58 10.75
C SER A 341 -1.54 2.94 11.34
N LYS A 342 -0.27 3.10 11.73
CA LYS A 342 0.27 4.40 12.12
C LYS A 342 0.70 5.16 10.89
N VAL A 343 0.17 6.38 10.76
CA VAL A 343 0.42 7.27 9.63
C VAL A 343 1.12 8.55 10.12
N ILE A 344 1.73 9.31 9.22
CA ILE A 344 2.55 10.51 9.58
C ILE A 344 1.76 11.50 10.46
N ILE A 345 0.44 11.59 10.24
CA ILE A 345 -0.48 12.38 11.04
C ILE A 345 -1.68 11.48 11.40
N GLY A 346 -1.73 10.99 12.63
CA GLY A 346 -2.86 10.21 13.17
C GLY A 346 -2.73 8.67 13.05
N SER A 347 -3.87 7.98 13.08
CA SER A 347 -3.99 6.53 12.81
C SER A 347 -5.20 6.26 11.93
N ILE A 348 -5.10 5.20 11.13
CA ILE A 348 -6.24 4.59 10.45
C ILE A 348 -6.58 3.32 11.23
N ASP A 349 -7.82 3.26 11.72
CA ASP A 349 -8.38 2.14 12.47
C ASP A 349 -9.51 1.52 11.63
N VAL A 350 -9.39 0.25 11.25
CA VAL A 350 -10.44 -0.52 10.56
C VAL A 350 -11.04 -1.50 11.56
N ARG A 351 -12.31 -1.32 11.92
CA ARG A 351 -12.95 -2.02 13.05
C ARG A 351 -14.09 -2.89 12.56
N LEU A 352 -14.09 -4.18 12.95
CA LEU A 352 -15.14 -5.13 12.58
C LEU A 352 -16.50 -4.66 13.12
N LYS A 353 -17.46 -4.55 12.21
CA LYS A 353 -18.79 -3.97 12.44
C LYS A 353 -19.90 -5.01 12.35
N GLU A 354 -19.78 -5.96 11.43
CA GLU A 354 -20.74 -7.05 11.27
C GLU A 354 -20.01 -8.31 10.77
N ILE A 355 -20.44 -9.47 11.27
CA ILE A 355 -20.02 -10.79 10.82
C ILE A 355 -21.26 -11.49 10.27
N LYS A 356 -21.21 -11.95 9.03
CA LYS A 356 -22.16 -12.89 8.45
C LYS A 356 -21.36 -14.10 7.98
N ILE A 357 -21.65 -15.27 8.52
CA ILE A 357 -21.02 -16.55 8.16
C ILE A 357 -22.17 -17.53 8.03
N GLN A 358 -22.22 -18.30 6.95
CA GLN A 358 -23.17 -19.40 6.84
C GLN A 358 -22.73 -20.55 7.75
N PRO A 359 -23.64 -21.21 8.50
CA PRO A 359 -23.27 -22.41 9.26
C PRO A 359 -22.74 -23.49 8.33
N PHE A 360 -21.64 -24.13 8.75
CA PHE A 360 -21.10 -25.36 8.16
C PHE A 360 -22.08 -26.53 8.32
#